data_AF-A0A096N5R5-F1
#
_entry.id   AF-A0A096N5R5-F1
#
_cell.length_a   1.000
_cell.length_b   1.000
_cell.length_c   1.000
_cell.angle_alpha   90.00
_cell.angle_beta   90.00
_cell.angle_gamma   90.00
#
_symmetry.space_group_name_H-M   'P 1'
#
loop_
_entity.id
_entity.type
_entity.pdbx_description
1 polymer ?
#
loop_
_entity_poly.entity_id
_entity_poly.type
_entity_poly.pdbx_seq_one_letter_code
_entity_poly.pdbx_strand_id
1 'polypeptide(L)'
;MAPKAKKEAPAPPKAEAKAKALKAKKAALKGVHSHKKKKIRTSPTFRGPKTLRLRRQPKYPWKSAPRRNKPDGEKKAYVRLAPDYDTLDVANI
;
A
#
# COMPACT_ATOMS: atom_id res chain seq x y z
N MET A 1 30.13 41.80 -13.61
CA MET A 1 29.25 42.98 -13.78
C MET A 1 28.22 42.96 -12.66
N ALA A 2 28.43 43.75 -11.61
CA ALA A 2 27.70 43.64 -10.33
C ALA A 2 26.41 44.50 -10.36
N PRO A 3 25.27 44.02 -9.82
CA PRO A 3 24.09 44.86 -9.72
C PRO A 3 24.27 45.91 -8.61
N LYS A 4 24.09 47.18 -8.96
CA LYS A 4 24.09 48.30 -8.00
C LYS A 4 22.91 48.15 -7.05
N ALA A 5 23.20 48.09 -5.75
CA ALA A 5 22.21 48.17 -4.69
C ALA A 5 21.54 49.55 -4.70
N LYS A 6 20.24 49.61 -5.01
CA LYS A 6 19.41 50.78 -4.73
C LYS A 6 19.22 50.85 -3.21
N LYS A 7 19.81 51.89 -2.59
CA LYS A 7 19.60 52.26 -1.19
C LYS A 7 18.23 52.93 -1.10
N GLU A 8 17.20 52.17 -0.72
CA GLU A 8 15.88 52.72 -0.38
C GLU A 8 15.98 53.55 0.90
N ALA A 9 15.41 54.76 0.87
CA ALA A 9 15.29 55.63 2.04
C ALA A 9 14.45 54.94 3.14
N PRO A 10 14.75 55.16 4.44
CA PRO A 10 14.03 54.52 5.52
C PRO A 10 12.56 54.95 5.49
N ALA A 11 11.66 53.99 5.35
CA ALA A 11 10.22 54.21 5.40
C ALA A 11 9.83 54.94 6.71
N PRO A 12 8.78 55.78 6.70
CA PRO A 12 8.36 56.52 7.89
C PRO A 12 8.09 55.53 9.05
N PRO A 13 8.63 55.75 10.25
CA PRO A 13 8.67 54.76 11.34
C PRO A 13 7.28 54.25 11.75
N LYS A 14 6.23 55.06 11.51
CA LYS A 14 4.82 54.70 11.77
C LYS A 14 4.31 53.57 10.86
N ALA A 15 4.81 53.45 9.63
CA ALA A 15 4.40 52.40 8.70
C ALA A 15 5.04 51.05 9.05
N GLU A 16 6.33 51.06 9.41
CA GLU A 16 7.03 49.85 9.88
C GLU A 16 6.49 49.34 11.21
N ALA A 17 6.15 50.25 12.15
CA ALA A 17 5.58 49.86 13.44
C ALA A 17 4.22 49.13 13.27
N LYS A 18 3.37 49.63 12.36
CA LYS A 18 2.11 48.96 12.03
C LYS A 18 2.34 47.59 11.38
N ALA A 19 3.29 47.47 10.46
CA ALA A 19 3.61 46.19 9.83
C ALA A 19 4.18 45.16 10.84
N LYS A 20 5.07 45.60 11.73
CA LYS A 20 5.63 44.77 12.82
C LYS A 20 4.54 44.37 13.81
N ALA A 21 3.64 45.27 14.19
CA ALA A 21 2.49 44.96 15.06
C ALA A 21 1.52 43.96 14.41
N LEU A 22 1.19 44.13 13.13
CA LEU A 22 0.33 43.19 12.40
C LEU A 22 0.98 41.81 12.24
N LYS A 23 2.30 41.75 12.04
CA LYS A 23 3.07 40.51 11.97
C LYS A 23 3.18 39.82 13.33
N ALA A 24 3.39 40.59 14.40
CA ALA A 24 3.38 40.10 15.78
C ALA A 24 2.01 39.58 16.19
N LYS A 25 0.93 40.28 15.84
CA LYS A 25 -0.46 39.84 16.06
C LYS A 25 -0.74 38.51 15.36
N LYS A 26 -0.31 38.36 14.10
CA LYS A 26 -0.44 37.09 13.35
C LYS A 26 0.40 35.96 13.96
N ALA A 27 1.61 36.26 14.43
CA ALA A 27 2.48 35.28 15.09
C ALA A 27 1.93 34.82 16.45
N ALA A 28 1.36 35.73 17.23
CA ALA A 28 0.70 35.43 18.50
C ALA A 28 -0.54 34.52 18.30
N LEU A 29 -1.35 34.80 17.27
CA LEU A 29 -2.54 33.99 16.95
C LEU A 29 -2.20 32.58 16.46
N LYS A 30 -1.21 32.43 15.57
CA LYS A 30 -0.85 31.12 14.99
C LYS A 30 0.00 30.26 15.95
N GLY A 31 0.65 30.90 16.92
CA GLY A 31 1.52 30.26 17.91
C GLY A 31 2.78 29.63 17.31
N VAL A 32 3.77 29.37 18.16
CA VAL A 32 5.09 28.80 17.80
C VAL A 32 4.97 27.38 17.20
N HIS A 33 3.85 26.70 17.46
CA HIS A 33 3.59 25.31 17.02
C HIS A 33 2.80 25.16 15.72
N SER A 34 2.78 26.19 14.86
CA SER A 34 1.95 26.20 13.63
C SER A 34 2.29 25.11 12.59
N HIS A 35 3.44 24.45 12.71
CA HIS A 35 3.90 23.40 11.79
C HIS A 35 4.07 22.02 12.42
N LYS A 36 3.29 21.66 13.46
CA LYS A 36 3.22 20.28 13.96
C LYS A 36 2.31 19.42 13.06
N LYS A 37 2.90 18.69 12.12
CA LYS A 37 2.19 17.63 11.39
C LYS A 37 1.93 16.45 12.34
N LYS A 38 0.67 16.30 12.78
CA LYS A 38 0.21 15.14 13.55
C LYS A 38 -0.35 14.09 12.59
N LYS A 39 -0.23 12.81 12.94
CA LYS A 39 -0.91 11.73 12.20
C LYS A 39 -2.39 11.75 12.57
N ILE A 40 -3.21 12.40 11.72
CA ILE A 40 -4.65 12.53 11.93
C ILE A 40 -5.31 11.15 11.77
N ARG A 41 -6.16 10.79 12.74
CA ARG A 41 -7.02 9.60 12.70
C ARG A 41 -8.43 10.10 12.42
N THR A 42 -9.00 9.71 11.28
CA THR A 42 -10.34 10.15 10.84
C THR A 42 -11.48 9.33 11.44
N SER A 43 -11.17 8.16 12.01
CA SER A 43 -12.12 7.27 12.67
C SER A 43 -11.94 7.32 14.19
N PRO A 44 -13.03 7.31 14.98
CA PRO A 44 -12.97 7.23 16.44
C PRO A 44 -12.56 5.83 16.93
N THR A 45 -12.78 4.78 16.12
CA THR A 45 -12.43 3.41 16.52
C THR A 45 -10.98 3.09 16.19
N PHE A 46 -10.25 2.54 17.17
CA PHE A 46 -8.91 2.00 16.97
C PHE A 46 -8.99 0.62 16.31
N ARG A 47 -8.23 0.43 15.23
CA ARG A 47 -8.13 -0.83 14.48
C ARG A 47 -6.70 -1.34 14.54
N GLY A 48 -6.53 -2.66 14.61
CA GLY A 48 -5.21 -3.27 14.48
C GLY A 48 -4.56 -2.88 13.14
N PRO A 49 -3.31 -2.38 13.13
CA PRO A 49 -2.62 -2.09 11.89
C PRO A 49 -2.40 -3.38 11.10
N LYS A 50 -2.42 -3.29 9.77
CA LYS A 50 -2.03 -4.41 8.91
C LYS A 50 -0.54 -4.64 9.09
N THR A 51 -0.19 -5.80 9.63
CA THR A 51 1.19 -6.24 9.78
C THR A 51 1.55 -7.21 8.67
N LEU A 52 2.85 -7.31 8.37
CA LEU A 52 3.36 -8.30 7.42
C LEU A 52 3.08 -9.70 7.98
N ARG A 53 2.46 -10.56 7.16
CA ARG A 53 2.25 -11.99 7.45
C ARG A 53 3.10 -12.80 6.50
N LEU A 54 4.22 -13.32 7.00
CA LEU A 54 5.09 -14.17 6.22
C LEU A 54 4.41 -15.53 5.97
N ARG A 55 4.65 -16.10 4.80
CA ARG A 55 4.21 -17.45 4.48
C ARG A 55 5.03 -18.43 5.34
N ARG A 56 4.40 -19.53 5.78
CA ARG A 56 5.10 -20.57 6.55
C ARG A 56 6.23 -21.16 5.69
N GLN A 57 7.45 -21.16 6.22
CA GLN A 57 8.62 -21.84 5.66
C GLN A 57 9.08 -22.88 6.69
N PRO A 58 8.54 -24.11 6.65
CA PRO A 58 8.94 -25.14 7.60
C PRO A 58 10.40 -25.55 7.34
N LYS A 59 11.16 -25.79 8.41
CA LYS A 59 12.58 -26.17 8.31
C LYS A 59 12.79 -27.60 7.78
N TYR A 60 11.79 -28.45 7.96
CA TYR A 60 11.75 -29.83 7.52
C TYR A 60 10.32 -30.17 7.05
N PRO A 61 10.14 -31.14 6.15
CA PRO A 61 8.81 -31.50 5.68
C PRO A 61 8.04 -32.27 6.77
N TRP A 62 6.73 -32.02 6.90
CA TRP A 62 5.86 -32.76 7.83
C TRP A 62 5.62 -34.21 7.41
N LYS A 63 5.86 -34.54 6.14
CA LYS A 63 5.76 -35.89 5.58
C LYS A 63 7.01 -36.13 4.74
N SER A 64 7.61 -37.31 4.87
CA SER A 64 8.79 -37.69 4.09
C SER A 64 8.50 -37.78 2.59
N ALA A 65 7.32 -38.31 2.21
CA ALA A 65 6.89 -38.45 0.82
C ALA A 65 5.41 -38.08 0.63
N PRO A 66 5.02 -37.57 -0.56
CA PRO A 66 3.62 -37.47 -0.95
C PRO A 66 2.92 -38.83 -0.95
N ARG A 67 1.62 -38.86 -0.66
CA ARG A 67 0.83 -40.10 -0.76
C ARG A 67 0.57 -40.42 -2.24
N ARG A 68 0.55 -41.69 -2.60
CA ARG A 68 0.12 -42.14 -3.93
C ARG A 68 -1.35 -41.75 -4.14
N ASN A 69 -1.68 -41.28 -5.35
CA ASN A 69 -3.08 -41.12 -5.74
C ASN A 69 -3.73 -42.51 -5.77
N LYS A 70 -4.91 -42.65 -5.15
CA LYS A 70 -5.59 -43.93 -5.01
C LYS A 70 -7.01 -43.82 -5.59
N PRO A 71 -7.19 -44.00 -6.91
CA PRO A 71 -8.52 -44.14 -7.49
C PRO A 71 -9.02 -45.57 -7.23
N ASP A 72 -9.74 -45.76 -6.12
CA ASP A 72 -10.35 -47.05 -5.77
C ASP A 72 -11.88 -46.91 -5.76
N GLY A 73 -12.48 -46.75 -6.94
CA GLY A 73 -13.93 -46.66 -7.08
C GLY A 73 -14.41 -47.03 -8.46
N GLU A 74 -15.43 -47.89 -8.53
CA GLU A 74 -16.06 -48.27 -9.78
C GLU A 74 -17.11 -47.22 -10.17
N LYS A 75 -16.96 -46.65 -11.38
CA LYS A 75 -17.95 -45.78 -12.01
C LYS A 75 -18.04 -46.13 -13.48
N LYS A 76 -19.26 -46.31 -14.01
CA LYS A 76 -19.49 -46.47 -15.45
C LYS A 76 -19.34 -45.11 -16.13
N ALA A 77 -18.57 -45.05 -17.20
CA ALA A 77 -18.42 -43.88 -18.06
C ALA A 77 -18.67 -44.30 -19.51
N TYR A 78 -19.63 -43.64 -20.17
CA TYR A 78 -19.85 -43.77 -21.61
C TYR A 78 -19.04 -42.68 -22.31
N VAL A 79 -18.01 -43.08 -23.06
CA VAL A 79 -17.11 -42.17 -23.76
C VAL A 79 -17.32 -42.33 -25.26
N ARG A 80 -17.69 -41.25 -25.95
CA ARG A 80 -17.73 -41.21 -27.42
C ARG A 80 -16.33 -40.90 -27.95
N LEU A 81 -15.80 -41.79 -28.78
CA LEU A 81 -14.51 -41.59 -29.42
C LEU A 81 -14.60 -40.50 -30.50
N ALA A 82 -13.44 -39.95 -30.84
CA ALA A 82 -13.31 -39.04 -31.96
C ALA A 82 -13.53 -39.80 -33.29
N PRO A 83 -14.02 -39.14 -34.36
CA PRO A 83 -14.45 -39.82 -35.60
C PRO A 83 -13.35 -40.55 -36.36
N ASP A 84 -12.10 -40.20 -36.07
CA ASP A 84 -10.86 -40.75 -36.62
C ASP A 84 -10.39 -42.04 -35.93
N TYR A 85 -11.03 -42.43 -34.81
CA TYR A 85 -10.74 -43.68 -34.10
C TYR A 85 -11.92 -44.65 -34.19
N ASP A 86 -11.67 -45.87 -34.66
CA ASP A 86 -12.67 -46.95 -34.61
C ASP A 86 -12.74 -47.54 -33.20
N THR A 87 -13.97 -47.67 -32.70
CA THR A 87 -14.29 -48.35 -31.44
C THR A 87 -13.85 -49.81 -31.40
N LEU A 88 -13.93 -50.51 -32.53
CA LEU A 88 -13.62 -51.95 -32.59
C LEU A 88 -12.12 -52.19 -32.54
N ASP A 89 -11.31 -51.38 -33.22
CA ASP A 89 -9.86 -51.50 -33.20
C ASP A 89 -9.28 -51.18 -31.81
N VAL A 90 -9.82 -50.18 -31.10
CA VAL A 90 -9.39 -49.83 -29.73
C VAL A 90 -9.77 -50.90 -28.70
N ALA A 91 -10.90 -51.58 -28.90
CA ALA A 91 -11.37 -52.63 -27.99
C ALA A 91 -10.62 -53.96 -28.14
N ASN A 92 -9.95 -54.17 -29.29
CA ASN A 92 -9.27 -55.42 -29.64
C ASN A 92 -7.75 -55.36 -29.46
N ILE A 93 -7.24 -54.36 -28.72
CA ILE A 93 -5.82 -54.26 -28.31
C ILE A 93 -5.47 -55.29 -27.24
#